data_AF-A0A3S1FAP3-F1
#
_entry.id   AF-A0A3S1FAP3-F1
#
_cell.length_a   1.000
_cell.length_b   1.000
_cell.length_c   1.000
_cell.angle_alpha   90.00
_cell.angle_beta   90.00
_cell.angle_gamma   90.00
#
_symmetry.space_group_name_H-M   'P 1'
#
loop_
_entity.id
_entity.type
_entity.pdbx_description
1 polymer ?
#
loop_
_entity_poly.entity_id
_entity_poly.type
_entity_poly.pdbx_seq_one_letter_code
_entity_poly.pdbx_strand_id
1 'polypeptide(L)'
;QGFVRGCPLNNLAHELSLADPDFRTALAGIFAGWRRAIADKLRADQQAGKDEGTDPERFAALTVAAYSGAMSMAKTAQDAGVLRDCLAGLERSAPSPGGLVARRRNRILPRPRTP
;
A
#
# COMPACT_ATOMS: atom_id res chain seq x y z
N GLN A 1 -8.42 -2.46 24.43
CA GLN A 1 -8.93 -2.78 23.08
C GLN A 1 -8.36 -1.75 22.09
N GLY A 2 -7.90 -2.16 20.91
CA GLY A 2 -7.50 -1.24 19.84
C GLY A 2 -8.68 -0.89 18.94
N PHE A 3 -8.67 0.29 18.32
CA PHE A 3 -9.68 0.75 17.34
C PHE A 3 -9.05 0.91 15.96
N VAL A 4 -9.79 0.56 14.90
CA VAL A 4 -9.35 0.79 13.52
C VAL A 4 -9.66 2.25 13.16
N ARG A 5 -8.62 3.07 13.00
CA ARG A 5 -8.77 4.53 12.71
C ARG A 5 -8.84 4.88 11.22
N GLY A 6 -8.68 3.88 10.35
CA GLY A 6 -8.55 4.10 8.90
C GLY A 6 -7.17 4.61 8.50
N CYS A 7 -7.02 4.96 7.22
CA CYS A 7 -5.85 5.67 6.71
C CYS A 7 -6.03 7.18 6.93
N PRO A 8 -5.15 7.88 7.66
CA PRO A 8 -5.27 9.33 7.90
C PRO A 8 -5.40 10.14 6.61
N LEU A 9 -4.67 9.76 5.56
CA LEU A 9 -4.76 10.39 4.24
C LEU A 9 -6.17 10.25 3.64
N ASN A 10 -6.77 9.06 3.80
CA ASN A 10 -8.09 8.80 3.24
C ASN A 10 -9.19 9.56 4.00
N ASN A 11 -9.04 9.72 5.32
CA ASN A 11 -9.92 10.57 6.11
C ASN A 11 -9.84 12.04 5.62
N LEU A 12 -8.62 12.59 5.47
CA LEU A 12 -8.42 13.95 4.95
C LEU A 12 -8.98 14.11 3.53
N ALA A 13 -8.83 13.11 2.67
CA ALA A 13 -9.40 13.13 1.33
C ALA A 13 -10.93 13.20 1.34
N HIS A 14 -11.59 12.47 2.24
CA HIS A 14 -13.04 12.54 2.36
C HIS A 14 -13.54 13.87 2.94
N GLU A 15 -12.78 14.50 3.83
CA GLU A 15 -13.19 15.74 4.50
C GLU A 15 -12.84 17.00 3.69
N LEU A 16 -11.67 17.04 3.05
CA LEU A 16 -11.09 18.28 2.50
C LEU A 16 -11.03 18.34 0.97
N SER A 17 -11.19 17.23 0.25
CA SER A 17 -10.99 17.24 -1.22
C SER A 17 -11.92 18.19 -1.98
N LEU A 18 -13.14 18.42 -1.47
CA LEU A 18 -14.10 19.38 -2.04
C LEU A 18 -14.06 20.75 -1.36
N ALA A 19 -13.55 20.83 -0.13
CA ALA A 19 -13.52 22.05 0.65
C ALA A 19 -12.30 22.93 0.34
N ASP A 20 -11.17 22.33 -0.04
CA ASP A 20 -9.91 23.04 -0.21
C ASP A 20 -9.13 22.53 -1.46
N PRO A 21 -8.91 23.40 -2.47
CA PRO A 21 -8.23 23.02 -3.71
C PRO A 21 -6.74 22.71 -3.54
N ASP A 22 -6.08 23.33 -2.57
CA ASP A 22 -4.65 23.13 -2.31
C ASP A 22 -4.44 21.79 -1.62
N PHE A 23 -5.28 21.47 -0.64
CA PHE A 23 -5.31 20.13 -0.04
C PHE A 23 -5.67 19.05 -1.06
N ARG A 24 -6.67 19.28 -1.92
CA ARG A 24 -7.00 18.34 -3.00
C ARG A 24 -5.76 18.06 -3.88
N THR A 25 -5.03 19.10 -4.25
CA THR A 25 -3.81 18.99 -5.08
C THR A 25 -2.71 18.24 -4.34
N ALA A 26 -2.45 18.56 -3.07
CA ALA A 26 -1.45 17.89 -2.25
C ALA A 26 -1.77 16.39 -2.08
N LEU A 27 -3.03 16.05 -1.74
CA LEU A 27 -3.50 14.68 -1.59
C LEU A 27 -3.38 13.89 -2.90
N ALA A 28 -3.77 14.49 -4.03
CA ALA A 28 -3.59 13.89 -5.35
C ALA A 28 -2.13 13.59 -5.66
N GLY A 29 -1.21 14.51 -5.29
CA GLY A 29 0.23 14.32 -5.40
C GLY A 29 0.74 13.12 -4.59
N ILE A 30 0.25 12.94 -3.36
CA ILE A 30 0.63 11.79 -2.51
C ILE A 30 0.17 10.47 -3.14
N PHE A 31 -1.09 10.36 -3.56
CA PHE A 31 -1.59 9.17 -4.25
C PHE A 31 -0.84 8.89 -5.56
N ALA A 32 -0.48 9.93 -6.31
CA ALA A 32 0.36 9.78 -7.50
C ALA A 32 1.76 9.25 -7.15
N GLY A 33 2.38 9.77 -6.09
CA GLY A 33 3.68 9.29 -5.58
C GLY A 33 3.66 7.81 -5.19
N TRP A 34 2.63 7.36 -4.48
CA TRP A 34 2.48 5.94 -4.12
C TRP A 34 2.31 5.03 -5.34
N ARG A 35 1.46 5.43 -6.30
CA ARG A 35 1.28 4.66 -7.54
C ARG A 35 2.59 4.59 -8.32
N ARG A 36 3.30 5.71 -8.45
CA ARG A 36 4.61 5.76 -9.13
C ARG A 36 5.62 4.82 -8.48
N ALA A 37 5.74 4.81 -7.16
CA ALA A 37 6.68 3.94 -6.46
C ALA A 37 6.41 2.44 -6.72
N ILE A 38 5.14 2.03 -6.76
CA ILE A 38 4.75 0.64 -7.06
C ILE A 38 5.05 0.29 -8.53
N ALA A 39 4.66 1.17 -9.45
CA ALA A 39 4.92 1.01 -10.87
C ALA A 39 6.43 0.93 -11.18
N ASP A 40 7.24 1.80 -10.59
CA ASP A 40 8.69 1.83 -10.76
C ASP A 40 9.32 0.52 -10.26
N LYS A 41 8.83 -0.03 -9.14
CA LYS A 41 9.27 -1.34 -8.64
C LYS A 41 8.92 -2.47 -9.60
N LEU A 42 7.71 -2.47 -10.17
CA LEU A 42 7.28 -3.50 -11.10
C LEU A 42 8.08 -3.44 -12.41
N ARG A 43 8.33 -2.24 -12.96
CA ARG A 43 9.22 -2.09 -14.12
C ARG A 43 10.65 -2.59 -13.83
N ALA A 44 11.17 -2.38 -12.63
CA ALA A 44 12.47 -2.92 -12.24
C ALA A 44 12.47 -4.46 -12.15
N ASP A 45 11.37 -5.07 -11.70
CA ASP A 45 11.21 -6.53 -11.70
C ASP A 45 11.11 -7.10 -13.12
N GLN A 46 10.44 -6.40 -14.02
CA GLN A 46 10.34 -6.77 -15.44
C GLN A 46 11.71 -6.74 -16.12
N GLN A 47 12.50 -5.69 -15.88
CA GLN A 47 13.89 -5.62 -16.37
C GLN A 47 14.77 -6.76 -15.83
N ALA A 48 14.43 -7.30 -14.65
CA ALA A 48 15.11 -8.44 -14.05
C ALA A 48 14.52 -9.81 -14.48
N GLY A 49 13.56 -9.85 -15.40
CA GLY A 49 12.91 -11.07 -15.87
C GLY A 49 12.01 -11.75 -14.82
N LYS A 50 11.51 -11.00 -13.84
CA LYS A 50 10.65 -11.52 -12.75
C LYS A 50 9.15 -11.35 -13.01
N ASP A 51 8.81 -10.53 -14.01
CA ASP A 51 7.46 -10.32 -14.51
C ASP A 51 7.54 -9.99 -16.00
N GLU A 52 6.59 -10.46 -16.80
CA GLU A 52 6.52 -10.16 -18.23
C GLU A 52 5.12 -9.75 -18.69
N GLY A 53 4.11 -9.79 -17.81
CA GLY A 53 2.70 -9.65 -18.20
C GLY A 53 1.91 -8.61 -17.41
N THR A 54 2.46 -8.06 -16.34
CA THR A 54 1.70 -7.15 -15.48
C THR A 54 1.85 -5.70 -15.97
N ASP A 55 0.74 -5.03 -16.28
CA ASP A 55 0.75 -3.59 -16.54
C ASP A 55 1.11 -2.83 -15.24
N PRO A 56 2.26 -2.12 -15.18
CA PRO A 56 2.72 -1.48 -13.95
C PRO A 56 1.77 -0.41 -13.42
N GLU A 57 1.12 0.33 -14.32
CA GLU A 57 0.32 1.50 -14.01
C GLU A 57 -1.04 1.05 -13.47
N ARG A 58 -1.61 0.04 -14.14
CA ARG A 58 -2.88 -0.58 -13.74
C ARG A 58 -2.74 -1.32 -12.42
N PHE A 59 -1.65 -2.06 -12.22
CA PHE A 59 -1.40 -2.77 -10.97
C PHE A 59 -1.17 -1.82 -9.80
N ALA A 60 -0.42 -0.74 -10.01
CA ALA A 60 -0.22 0.29 -9.01
C ALA A 60 -1.54 0.98 -8.63
N ALA A 61 -2.37 1.34 -9.62
CA ALA A 61 -3.68 1.93 -9.37
C ALA A 61 -4.60 0.99 -8.59
N LEU A 62 -4.67 -0.29 -8.99
CA LEU A 62 -5.45 -1.32 -8.30
C LEU A 62 -5.01 -1.48 -6.85
N THR A 63 -3.70 -1.59 -6.61
CA THR A 63 -3.13 -1.79 -5.27
C THR A 63 -3.48 -0.64 -4.32
N VAL A 64 -3.27 0.60 -4.76
CA VAL A 64 -3.55 1.79 -3.95
C VAL A 64 -5.06 1.93 -3.69
N ALA A 65 -5.90 1.69 -4.70
CA ALA A 65 -7.35 1.75 -4.56
C ALA A 65 -7.89 0.67 -3.62
N ALA A 66 -7.45 -0.58 -3.79
CA ALA A 66 -7.86 -1.72 -2.97
C ALA A 66 -7.48 -1.51 -1.49
N TYR A 67 -6.24 -1.09 -1.21
CA TYR A 67 -5.81 -0.77 0.15
C TYR A 67 -6.64 0.37 0.77
N SER A 68 -6.84 1.46 0.03
CA SER A 68 -7.58 2.63 0.54
C SER A 68 -9.03 2.28 0.84
N GLY A 69 -9.69 1.56 -0.07
CA GLY A 69 -11.06 1.08 0.13
C GLY A 69 -11.18 0.09 1.30
N ALA A 70 -10.25 -0.86 1.41
CA ALA A 70 -10.21 -1.80 2.52
C ALA A 70 -10.00 -1.11 3.87
N MET A 71 -9.14 -0.10 3.95
CA MET A 71 -8.96 0.68 5.18
C MET A 71 -10.24 1.44 5.58
N SER A 72 -10.98 1.98 4.61
CA SER A 72 -12.28 2.61 4.87
C SER A 72 -13.31 1.60 5.39
N MET A 73 -13.46 0.46 4.74
CA MET A 73 -14.38 -0.60 5.17
C MET A 73 -14.00 -1.14 6.56
N ALA A 74 -12.70 -1.33 6.81
CA ALA A 74 -12.21 -1.80 8.11
C ALA A 74 -12.47 -0.80 9.24
N LYS A 75 -12.34 0.50 8.98
CA LYS A 75 -12.73 1.56 9.93
C LYS A 75 -14.23 1.50 10.21
N THR A 76 -15.07 1.35 9.19
CA THR A 76 -16.52 1.28 9.35
C THR A 76 -16.96 0.06 10.16
N ALA A 77 -16.40 -1.12 9.86
CA ALA A 77 -16.75 -2.37 10.53
C ALA A 77 -16.03 -2.56 11.88
N GLN A 78 -15.03 -1.73 12.19
CA GLN A 78 -14.06 -1.97 13.27
C GLN A 78 -13.42 -3.36 13.20
N ASP A 79 -13.19 -3.85 11.98
CA ASP A 79 -12.69 -5.19 11.69
C ASP A 79 -11.69 -5.16 10.53
N ALA A 80 -10.55 -5.84 10.67
CA ALA A 80 -9.50 -5.84 9.66
C ALA A 80 -9.61 -6.99 8.64
N GLY A 81 -10.71 -7.75 8.64
CA GLY A 81 -10.96 -8.90 7.76
C GLY A 81 -10.81 -8.53 6.28
N VAL A 82 -11.47 -7.46 5.84
CA VAL A 82 -11.45 -7.01 4.44
C VAL A 82 -10.05 -6.62 3.94
N LEU A 83 -9.14 -6.18 4.82
CA LEU A 83 -7.74 -5.92 4.46
C LEU A 83 -7.03 -7.22 4.08
N ARG A 84 -7.32 -8.32 4.79
CA ARG A 84 -6.76 -9.64 4.48
C ARG A 84 -7.32 -10.18 3.16
N ASP A 85 -8.61 -9.99 2.92
CA ASP A 85 -9.25 -10.42 1.68
C ASP A 85 -8.69 -9.67 0.46
N CYS A 86 -8.52 -8.36 0.57
CA CYS A 86 -7.90 -7.54 -0.47
C CYS A 86 -6.43 -7.92 -0.69
N LEU A 87 -5.66 -8.20 0.37
CA LEU A 87 -4.28 -8.69 0.23
C LEU A 87 -4.24 -10.01 -0.55
N ALA A 88 -5.06 -10.99 -0.16
CA ALA A 88 -5.12 -12.27 -0.85
C ALA A 88 -5.53 -12.13 -2.33
N GLY A 89 -6.44 -11.19 -2.64
CA GLY A 89 -6.82 -10.84 -4.02
C GLY A 89 -5.66 -10.23 -4.82
N LEU A 90 -4.90 -9.33 -4.21
CA LEU A 90 -3.73 -8.72 -4.82
C LEU A 90 -2.61 -9.75 -5.05
N GLU A 91 -2.35 -10.66 -4.11
CA GLU A 91 -1.34 -11.71 -4.27
C GLU A 91 -1.64 -12.64 -5.46
N ARG A 92 -2.92 -12.94 -5.71
CA ARG A 92 -3.34 -13.72 -6.89
C ARG A 92 -3.21 -12.96 -8.21
N SER A 93 -3.26 -11.64 -8.13
CA SER A 93 -3.16 -10.74 -9.29
C SER A 93 -1.75 -10.20 -9.50
N ALA A 94 -0.87 -10.42 -8.52
CA ALA A 94 0.50 -9.99 -8.54
C ALA A 94 1.29 -10.83 -9.55
N PRO A 95 2.32 -10.25 -10.16
CA PRO A 95 3.27 -11.03 -10.94
C PRO A 95 3.81 -12.20 -10.12
N SER A 96 3.96 -13.36 -10.75
CA SER A 96 4.56 -14.54 -10.11
C SER A 96 5.86 -14.12 -9.44
N PRO A 97 6.08 -14.44 -8.14
CA PRO A 97 7.29 -14.04 -7.46
C PRO A 97 8.47 -14.79 -8.07
N GLY A 98 9.15 -14.17 -9.04
CA GLY A 98 10.50 -14.53 -9.43
C GLY A 98 11.45 -14.34 -8.25
N GLY A 99 11.54 -15.35 -7.38
CA GLY A 99 12.58 -15.51 -6.37
C GLY A 99 12.81 -14.31 -5.45
N LEU A 100 11.76 -13.74 -4.84
CA LEU A 100 11.93 -12.84 -3.69
C LEU A 100 12.17 -13.69 -2.43
N VAL A 101 13.38 -14.25 -2.30
CA VAL A 101 13.86 -14.68 -0.98
C VAL A 101 13.98 -13.43 -0.13
N ALA A 102 12.96 -13.18 0.69
CA ALA A 102 12.98 -12.15 1.70
C ALA A 102 14.17 -12.43 2.64
N ARG A 103 15.29 -11.73 2.44
CA ARG A 103 16.36 -11.68 3.44
C ARG A 103 15.78 -11.01 4.67
N ARG A 104 15.29 -11.81 5.62
CA ARG A 104 15.05 -11.40 7.01
C ARG A 104 16.36 -10.82 7.53
N ARG A 105 16.51 -9.50 7.53
CA ARG A 105 17.55 -8.81 8.29
C ARG A 105 17.14 -8.93 9.75
N ASN A 106 17.62 -9.99 10.40
CA ASN A 106 17.49 -10.18 11.83
C ASN A 106 18.37 -9.13 12.53
N ARG A 107 17.88 -7.90 12.66
CA ARG A 107 18.58 -6.82 13.35
C ARG A 107 18.33 -6.98 14.85
N ILE A 108 19.11 -7.87 15.47
CA ILE A 108 19.17 -7.98 16.93
C ILE A 108 19.81 -6.68 17.43
N LEU A 109 19.00 -5.79 18.01
CA LEU A 109 19.51 -4.64 18.76
C LEU A 109 20.09 -5.17 20.08
N PRO A 110 21.38 -4.94 20.39
CA PRO A 110 21.92 -5.27 21.70
C PRO A 110 21.32 -4.32 22.74
N ARG A 111 20.77 -4.88 23.82
CA ARG A 111 20.30 -4.14 24.99
C ARG A 111 21.49 -3.45 25.67
N PRO A 112 21.39 -2.16 26.04
CA PRO A 112 22.40 -1.51 26.88
C PRO A 112 22.37 -2.14 28.28
N ARG A 113 23.54 -2.55 28.80
CA ARG A 113 23.73 -2.86 30.21
C ARG A 113 23.91 -1.55 30.95
N THR A 114 23.02 -1.25 31.88
CA THR A 114 23.22 -0.18 32.86
C THR A 114 24.21 -0.63 33.94
N PRO A 115 25.02 0.30 34.49
CA PRO A 115 26.00 0.03 35.53
C PRO A 115 25.37 -0.34 36.87
#